data_AF-A0A7U9SDZ4-F1
#
_entry.id   AF-A0A7U9SDZ4-F1
#
_cell.length_a   1.000
_cell.length_b   1.000
_cell.length_c   1.000
_cell.angle_alpha   90.00
_cell.angle_beta   90.00
_cell.angle_gamma   90.00
#
_symmetry.space_group_name_H-M   'P 1'
#
loop_
_entity.id
_entity.type
_entity.pdbx_description
1 polymer ?
#
loop_
_entity_poly.entity_id
_entity_poly.type
_entity_poly.pdbx_seq_one_letter_code
_entity_poly.pdbx_strand_id
1 'polypeptide(L)'
;MFTAPGLSIQFLKKETYTGSHGGMRYLLKSENDTIKACTYPEPYCFEATKDEHKTWRDFSFSSDGLDQAIKWLNQFYEENFRPTV
;
A
#
# COMPACT_ATOMS: atom_id res chain seq x y z
N MET A 1 -3.92 -6.24 -12.22
CA MET A 1 -3.46 -6.73 -10.91
C MET A 1 -2.17 -6.01 -10.59
N PHE A 2 -2.13 -5.29 -9.48
CA PHE A 2 -0.92 -4.73 -8.91
C PHE A 2 0.01 -5.88 -8.52
N THR A 3 1.14 -5.95 -9.19
CA THR A 3 2.27 -6.81 -8.88
C THR A 3 3.46 -5.90 -8.59
N ALA A 4 4.13 -6.12 -7.46
CA ALA A 4 5.31 -5.35 -7.06
C ALA A 4 6.58 -6.20 -7.29
N PRO A 5 7.08 -6.30 -8.54
CA PRO A 5 8.26 -7.08 -8.83
C PRO A 5 9.47 -6.52 -8.07
N GLY A 6 10.12 -7.36 -7.26
CA GLY A 6 11.26 -6.97 -6.43
C GLY A 6 10.89 -6.52 -5.01
N LEU A 7 9.60 -6.39 -4.69
CA LEU A 7 9.17 -6.15 -3.32
C LEU A 7 9.30 -7.43 -2.50
N SER A 8 10.12 -7.37 -1.45
CA SER A 8 10.33 -8.46 -0.51
C SER A 8 10.34 -7.93 0.92
N ILE A 9 10.15 -8.81 1.90
CA ILE A 9 10.28 -8.46 3.31
C ILE A 9 11.66 -7.88 3.63
N GLN A 10 12.71 -8.38 2.99
CA GLN A 10 14.06 -7.85 3.15
C GLN A 10 14.20 -6.43 2.59
N PHE A 11 13.49 -6.12 1.50
CA PHE A 11 13.42 -4.76 0.95
C PHE A 11 12.72 -3.83 1.94
N LEU A 12 11.53 -4.21 2.42
CA LEU A 12 10.76 -3.43 3.39
C LEU A 12 11.51 -3.20 4.71
N LYS A 13 12.43 -4.10 5.08
CA LYS A 13 13.31 -3.93 6.24
C LYS A 13 14.28 -2.76 6.10
N LYS A 14 14.69 -2.47 4.87
CA LYS A 14 15.74 -1.49 4.55
C LYS A 14 15.14 -0.17 4.10
N GLU A 15 14.11 -0.23 3.27
CA GLU A 15 13.52 0.91 2.60
C GLU A 15 11.98 0.84 2.60
N THR A 16 11.37 2.01 2.54
CA THR A 16 9.93 2.13 2.34
C THR A 16 9.62 1.97 0.85
N TYR A 17 8.61 1.18 0.52
CA TYR A 17 8.13 1.01 -0.84
C TYR A 17 6.93 1.91 -1.10
N THR A 18 6.99 2.72 -2.15
CA THR A 18 5.90 3.62 -2.53
C THR A 18 5.60 3.48 -4.01
N GLY A 19 4.34 3.67 -4.39
CA GLY A 19 3.97 3.71 -5.80
C GLY A 19 2.57 4.26 -6.03
N SER A 20 2.17 4.28 -7.30
CA SER A 20 0.81 4.64 -7.71
C SER A 20 0.25 3.62 -8.70
N HIS A 21 -1.07 3.50 -8.73
CA HIS A 21 -1.81 2.66 -9.65
C HIS A 21 -3.18 3.28 -9.93
N GLY A 22 -3.43 3.68 -11.17
CA GLY A 22 -4.75 4.12 -11.65
C GLY A 22 -5.47 5.18 -10.80
N GLY A 23 -4.77 6.21 -10.31
CA GLY A 23 -5.35 7.26 -9.45
C GLY A 23 -5.23 7.00 -7.94
N MET A 24 -4.76 5.81 -7.54
CA MET A 24 -4.48 5.46 -6.15
C MET A 24 -2.98 5.53 -5.89
N ARG A 25 -2.57 6.16 -4.79
CA ARG A 25 -1.22 6.05 -4.25
C ARG A 25 -1.17 5.08 -3.08
N TYR A 26 -0.03 4.42 -2.93
CA TYR A 26 0.20 3.50 -1.84
C TYR A 26 1.63 3.60 -1.31
N LEU A 27 1.76 3.26 -0.03
CA LEU A 27 3.02 3.20 0.70
C LEU A 27 3.01 1.92 1.55
N LEU A 28 4.14 1.22 1.58
CA LEU A 28 4.39 0.03 2.37
C LEU A 28 5.71 0.25 3.10
N LYS A 29 5.68 0.23 4.43
CA LYS A 29 6.88 0.34 5.25
C LYS A 29 6.90 -0.76 6.31
N SER A 30 8.08 -1.13 6.78
CA SER A 30 8.19 -1.93 8.00
C SER A 30 8.37 -1.02 9.21
N GLU A 31 7.69 -1.34 10.30
CA GLU A 31 7.78 -0.62 11.58
C GLU A 31 7.52 -1.62 12.71
N ASN A 32 8.50 -1.81 13.62
CA ASN A 32 8.40 -2.74 14.75
C ASN A 32 7.92 -4.16 14.36
N ASP A 33 8.60 -4.82 13.42
CA ASP A 33 8.23 -6.16 12.94
C ASP A 33 6.78 -6.27 12.42
N THR A 34 6.25 -5.16 11.92
CA THR A 34 4.93 -5.06 11.28
C THR A 34 5.05 -4.34 9.95
N ILE A 35 4.36 -4.82 8.92
CA ILE A 35 4.23 -4.14 7.63
C ILE A 35 3.05 -3.18 7.73
N LYS A 36 3.30 -1.90 7.57
CA LYS A 36 2.27 -0.86 7.48
C LYS A 36 2.05 -0.53 6.01
N ALA A 37 0.90 -0.93 5.49
CA ALA A 37 0.38 -0.48 4.22
C ALA A 37 -0.48 0.78 4.42
N CYS A 38 -0.36 1.74 3.51
CA CYS A 38 -1.18 2.93 3.47
C CYS A 38 -1.65 3.15 2.03
N THR A 39 -2.91 3.49 1.84
CA THR A 39 -3.45 3.98 0.56
C THR A 39 -3.98 5.39 0.72
N TYR A 40 -3.89 6.19 -0.34
CA TYR A 40 -4.44 7.53 -0.40
C TYR A 40 -4.75 7.94 -1.85
N PRO A 41 -5.80 8.76 -2.07
CA PRO A 41 -6.21 9.18 -3.41
C PRO A 41 -5.30 10.28 -3.99
N GLU A 42 -5.10 10.26 -5.30
CA GLU A 42 -4.61 11.43 -6.07
C GLU A 42 -5.66 12.56 -6.08
N PRO A 43 -5.27 13.82 -6.36
CA PRO A 43 -3.95 14.34 -6.75
C PRO A 43 -3.04 14.71 -5.57
N TYR A 44 -3.52 14.61 -4.34
CA TYR A 44 -2.79 15.09 -3.17
C TYR A 44 -1.58 14.19 -2.85
N CYS A 45 -0.44 14.82 -2.53
CA CYS A 45 0.70 14.12 -1.96
C CYS A 45 0.40 13.69 -0.51
N PHE A 46 1.11 12.69 0.01
CA PHE A 46 0.86 12.15 1.36
C PHE A 46 0.76 13.21 2.47
N GLU A 47 1.52 14.31 2.38
CA GLU A 47 1.45 15.43 3.33
C GLU A 47 0.20 16.31 3.17
N ALA A 48 -0.34 16.40 1.94
CA ALA A 48 -1.53 17.20 1.63
C ALA A 48 -2.83 16.41 1.79
N THR A 49 -2.78 15.08 1.72
CA THR A 49 -3.91 14.22 2.00
C THR A 49 -4.17 14.22 3.51
N LYS A 50 -5.37 14.64 3.93
CA LYS A 50 -5.79 14.54 5.34
C LYS A 50 -5.73 13.08 5.79
N ASP A 51 -5.36 12.84 7.04
CA ASP A 51 -5.26 11.47 7.58
C ASP A 51 -6.58 10.69 7.49
N GLU A 52 -7.72 11.37 7.46
CA GLU A 52 -9.05 10.77 7.22
C GLU A 52 -9.17 10.08 5.85
N HIS A 53 -8.42 10.55 4.84
CA HIS A 53 -8.39 9.96 3.50
C HIS A 53 -7.22 8.97 3.32
N LYS A 54 -6.41 8.76 4.36
CA LYS A 54 -5.37 7.74 4.37
C LYS A 54 -5.89 6.49 5.03
N THR A 55 -5.99 5.41 4.28
CA THR A 55 -6.36 4.12 4.86
C THR A 55 -5.09 3.38 5.20
N TRP A 56 -4.88 3.12 6.49
CA TRP A 56 -3.76 2.32 6.98
C TRP A 56 -4.20 0.91 7.28
N ARG A 57 -3.31 -0.04 7.02
CA ARG A 57 -3.51 -1.43 7.40
C ARG A 57 -2.18 -2.07 7.76
N ASP A 58 -2.16 -2.70 8.91
CA ASP A 58 -1.03 -3.44 9.45
C ASP A 58 -1.12 -4.93 9.11
N PHE A 59 0.02 -5.52 8.81
CA PHE A 59 0.20 -6.93 8.52
C PHE A 59 1.45 -7.44 9.21
N SER A 60 1.51 -8.74 9.49
CA SER A 60 2.71 -9.36 10.06
C SER A 60 3.93 -9.19 9.14
N PHE A 61 5.10 -8.93 9.71
CA PHE A 61 6.37 -8.85 8.96
C PHE A 61 6.88 -10.22 8.50
N SER A 62 6.13 -10.82 7.59
CA SER A 62 6.36 -12.14 7.02
C SER A 62 6.04 -12.10 5.53
N SER A 63 6.61 -13.01 4.74
CA SER A 63 6.32 -13.12 3.31
C SER A 63 4.81 -13.26 3.03
N ASP A 64 4.10 -14.00 3.88
CA ASP A 64 2.64 -14.10 3.84
C ASP A 64 1.94 -12.75 4.11
N GLY A 65 2.37 -12.02 5.14
CA GLY A 65 1.82 -10.70 5.43
C GLY A 65 2.07 -9.68 4.32
N LEU A 66 3.19 -9.79 3.60
CA LEU A 66 3.45 -8.99 2.40
C LEU A 66 2.46 -9.31 1.28
N ASP A 67 2.19 -10.60 1.02
CA ASP A 67 1.20 -11.02 0.04
C ASP A 67 -0.20 -10.51 0.41
N GLN A 68 -0.57 -10.61 1.70
CA GLN A 68 -1.81 -10.04 2.22
C GLN A 68 -1.89 -8.52 2.02
N ALA A 69 -0.79 -7.79 2.23
CA ALA A 69 -0.72 -6.35 2.01
C ALA A 69 -0.94 -6.01 0.53
N ILE A 70 -0.27 -6.73 -0.39
CA ILE A 70 -0.44 -6.57 -1.83
C ILE A 70 -1.87 -6.90 -2.25
N LYS A 71 -2.45 -7.97 -1.73
CA LYS A 71 -3.82 -8.38 -2.01
C LYS A 71 -4.82 -7.33 -1.54
N TRP A 72 -4.61 -6.77 -0.35
CA TRP A 72 -5.43 -5.67 0.16
C TRP A 72 -5.33 -4.42 -0.71
N LEU A 73 -4.14 -4.04 -1.17
CA LEU A 73 -3.98 -2.92 -2.11
C LEU A 73 -4.75 -3.13 -3.40
N ASN A 74 -4.72 -4.34 -3.95
CA ASN A 74 -5.51 -4.70 -5.13
C ASN A 74 -7.01 -4.57 -4.86
N GLN A 75 -7.50 -5.15 -3.76
CA GLN A 75 -8.92 -5.08 -3.40
C GLN A 75 -9.37 -3.64 -3.18
N PHE A 76 -8.60 -2.85 -2.44
CA PHE A 76 -8.92 -1.45 -2.17
C PHE A 76 -8.99 -0.63 -3.46
N TYR A 77 -8.06 -0.86 -4.38
CA TYR A 77 -8.12 -0.26 -5.72
C TYR A 77 -9.39 -0.68 -6.47
N GLU A 78 -9.72 -1.96 -6.47
CA GLU A 78 -10.92 -2.46 -7.15
C GLU A 78 -12.22 -1.92 -6.58
N GLU A 79 -12.28 -1.68 -5.27
CA GLU A 79 -13.49 -1.17 -4.59
C GLU A 79 -13.62 0.35 -4.69
N ASN A 80 -12.51 1.10 -4.69
CA ASN A 80 -12.55 2.57 -4.54
C ASN A 80 -12.12 3.34 -5.79
N PHE A 81 -11.29 2.76 -6.65
CA PHE A 81 -10.66 3.46 -7.78
C PHE A 81 -10.97 2.85 -9.14
N ARG A 82 -11.40 1.58 -9.19
CA ARG A 82 -11.80 0.95 -10.45
C ARG A 82 -13.01 1.69 -11.02
N PRO A 83 -12.92 2.25 -12.23
CA PRO A 83 -14.08 2.86 -12.85
C PRO A 83 -15.10 1.77 -13.17
N THR A 84 -16.25 1.81 -12.49
CA THR A 84 -17.42 1.05 -12.90
C THR A 84 -17.94 1.70 -14.19
N VAL A 85 -17.69 1.02 -15.32
CA VAL A 85 -18.27 1.33 -16.63
C VAL A 85 -19.80 1.30 -16.56
#